data_AF-A0A6A8LV25-F1
#
_entry.id   AF-A0A6A8LV25-F1
#
_cell.length_a   1.000
_cell.length_b   1.000
_cell.length_c   1.000
_cell.angle_alpha   90.00
_cell.angle_beta   90.00
_cell.angle_gamma   90.00
#
_symmetry.space_group_name_H-M   'P 1'
#
loop_
_entity.id
_entity.type
_entity.pdbx_description
1 polymer ?
#
loop_
_entity_poly.entity_id
_entity_poly.type
_entity_poly.pdbx_seq_one_letter_code
_entity_poly.pdbx_strand_id
1 'polypeptide(L)'
;KRTDAQIKSKQKRLEKELEKAKAEPVEAEYEVRFSIEHRKKAGKRFLEVSDVTKSYEGRTLFKNVNFTVMHGEKIAITGPNGSGKTTLLK
;
A
#
# COMPACT_ATOMS: atom_id res chain seq x y z
N LYS A 1 -18.65 -31.60 47.84
CA LYS A 1 -17.53 -32.28 48.53
C LYS A 1 -16.63 -33.09 47.58
N ARG A 2 -17.10 -34.13 46.86
CA ARG A 2 -16.25 -34.88 45.89
C ARG A 2 -15.93 -34.10 44.61
N THR A 3 -16.88 -33.32 44.12
CA THR A 3 -16.75 -32.52 42.89
C THR A 3 -15.71 -31.39 43.04
N ASP A 4 -15.69 -30.73 44.20
CA ASP A 4 -14.76 -29.63 44.51
C ASP A 4 -13.29 -30.09 44.50
N ALA A 5 -13.03 -31.31 45.01
CA ALA A 5 -11.70 -31.90 45.00
C ALA A 5 -11.22 -32.24 43.58
N GLN A 6 -12.12 -32.71 42.71
CA GLN A 6 -11.81 -32.98 41.31
C GLN A 6 -11.55 -31.71 40.51
N ILE A 7 -12.33 -30.65 40.75
CA ILE A 7 -12.13 -29.33 40.13
C ILE A 7 -10.75 -28.77 40.52
N LYS A 8 -10.42 -28.79 41.81
CA LYS A 8 -9.13 -28.28 42.32
C LYS A 8 -7.94 -29.09 41.79
N SER A 9 -8.11 -30.42 41.64
CA SER A 9 -7.07 -31.29 41.05
C SER A 9 -6.82 -30.97 39.58
N LYS A 10 -7.88 -30.75 38.79
CA LYS A 10 -7.76 -30.35 37.38
C LYS A 10 -7.09 -28.99 37.23
N GLN A 11 -7.47 -28.03 38.05
CA GLN A 11 -6.92 -26.67 38.03
C GLN A 11 -5.41 -26.68 38.34
N LYS A 12 -5.00 -27.40 39.39
CA LYS A 12 -3.58 -27.54 39.76
C LYS A 12 -2.74 -28.26 38.69
N ARG A 13 -3.32 -29.25 37.99
CA ARG A 13 -2.65 -29.93 36.87
C ARG A 13 -2.46 -28.98 35.69
N LEU A 14 -3.49 -28.21 35.34
CA LEU A 14 -3.44 -27.21 34.28
C LEU A 14 -2.41 -26.11 34.58
N GLU A 15 -2.37 -25.58 35.80
CA GLU A 15 -1.36 -24.60 36.24
C GLU A 15 0.06 -25.13 36.07
N LYS A 16 0.31 -26.38 36.48
CA LYS A 16 1.63 -27.02 36.35
C LYS A 16 2.01 -27.28 34.88
N GLU A 17 1.04 -27.54 34.01
CA GLU A 17 1.27 -27.71 32.57
C GLU A 17 1.55 -26.36 31.90
N LEU A 18 0.80 -25.30 32.24
CA LEU A 18 1.03 -23.94 31.75
C LEU A 18 2.39 -23.38 32.20
N GLU A 19 2.80 -23.64 33.44
CA GLU A 19 4.11 -23.23 33.99
C GLU A 19 5.28 -23.94 33.30
N LYS A 20 5.11 -25.21 32.90
CA LYS A 20 6.10 -25.95 32.11
C LYS A 20 6.12 -25.54 30.66
N ALA A 21 4.97 -25.21 30.11
CA ALA A 21 4.81 -24.97 28.68
C ALA A 21 5.32 -23.60 28.26
N LYS A 22 5.46 -22.60 29.17
CA LYS A 22 5.89 -21.20 28.93
C LYS A 22 5.93 -20.83 27.45
N ALA A 23 4.77 -20.92 26.81
CA ALA A 23 4.67 -20.71 25.39
C ALA A 23 4.58 -19.20 25.23
N GLU A 24 5.68 -18.59 24.82
CA GLU A 24 5.65 -17.19 24.41
C GLU A 24 4.66 -17.08 23.25
N PRO A 25 3.61 -16.25 23.37
CA PRO A 25 2.70 -16.05 22.26
C PRO A 25 3.49 -15.51 21.08
N VAL A 26 3.32 -16.14 19.91
CA VAL A 26 3.98 -15.70 18.67
C VAL A 26 3.65 -14.23 18.45
N GLU A 27 4.66 -13.39 18.28
CA GLU A 27 4.47 -11.97 18.00
C GLU A 27 3.61 -11.83 16.74
N ALA A 28 2.55 -11.03 16.83
CA ALA A 28 1.67 -10.79 15.71
C ALA A 28 2.44 -10.15 14.56
N GLU A 29 2.29 -10.66 13.34
CA GLU A 29 2.91 -10.08 12.16
C GLU A 29 2.44 -8.63 11.96
N TYR A 30 3.36 -7.79 11.48
CA TYR A 30 3.06 -6.40 11.17
C TYR A 30 2.19 -6.32 9.89
N GLU A 31 0.89 -6.11 10.07
CA GLU A 31 -0.03 -5.84 8.96
C GLU A 31 -0.17 -4.35 8.69
N VAL A 32 0.06 -3.95 7.43
CA VAL A 32 -0.27 -2.59 6.95
C VAL A 32 -1.63 -2.63 6.25
N ARG A 33 -2.65 -2.09 6.90
CA ARG A 33 -3.97 -1.86 6.28
C ARG A 33 -4.17 -0.38 6.02
N PHE A 34 -4.35 -0.02 4.76
CA PHE A 34 -4.75 1.33 4.38
C PHE A 34 -5.86 1.26 3.35
N SER A 35 -6.77 2.22 3.41
CA SER A 35 -7.79 2.45 2.39
C SER A 35 -7.59 3.85 1.84
N ILE A 36 -7.72 3.98 0.53
CA ILE A 36 -7.65 5.28 -0.14
C ILE A 36 -9.05 5.57 -0.65
N GLU A 37 -9.76 6.44 0.06
CA GLU A 37 -11.04 6.95 -0.40
C GLU A 37 -10.80 8.09 -1.40
N HIS A 38 -11.08 7.84 -2.68
CA HIS A 38 -11.07 8.89 -3.69
C HIS A 38 -12.48 9.46 -3.87
N ARG A 39 -12.70 10.69 -3.40
CA ARG A 39 -13.90 11.47 -3.74
C ARG A 39 -13.55 12.58 -4.74
N LYS A 40 -13.99 12.40 -5.99
CA LYS A 40 -14.36 13.47 -6.92
C LYS A 40 -14.97 12.87 -8.17
N LYS A 41 -16.16 13.34 -8.58
CA LYS A 41 -16.65 13.13 -9.94
C LYS A 41 -15.76 13.97 -10.87
N ALA A 42 -14.86 13.33 -11.62
CA ALA A 42 -14.19 14.01 -12.73
C ALA A 42 -14.99 13.78 -14.01
N GLY A 43 -14.98 14.76 -14.91
CA GLY A 43 -15.54 14.59 -16.25
C GLY A 43 -14.83 13.47 -17.02
N LYS A 44 -15.43 13.00 -18.11
CA LYS A 44 -14.94 11.85 -18.89
C LYS A 44 -13.48 12.04 -19.38
N ARG A 45 -13.11 13.26 -19.79
CA ARG A 45 -11.74 13.65 -20.16
C ARG A 45 -11.08 14.36 -18.98
N PHE A 46 -9.93 13.85 -18.53
CA PHE A 46 -9.25 14.34 -17.34
C PHE A 46 -8.07 15.27 -17.68
N LEU A 47 -7.24 14.89 -18.64
CA LEU A 47 -6.09 15.68 -19.11
C LEU A 47 -5.96 15.56 -20.63
N GLU A 48 -5.64 16.67 -21.28
CA GLU A 48 -5.30 16.71 -22.71
C GLU A 48 -4.00 17.48 -22.86
N VAL A 49 -3.05 16.88 -23.57
CA VAL A 49 -1.73 17.42 -23.84
C VAL A 49 -1.58 17.47 -25.35
N SER A 50 -1.36 18.68 -25.87
CA SER A 50 -1.22 18.94 -27.30
C SER A 50 0.08 19.70 -27.60
N ASP A 51 0.85 19.19 -28.55
CA ASP A 51 2.06 19.80 -29.12
C ASP A 51 3.09 20.28 -28.09
N VAL A 52 3.23 19.55 -26.98
CA VAL A 52 4.16 19.93 -25.92
C VAL A 52 5.59 19.63 -26.32
N THR A 53 6.42 20.68 -26.27
CA THR A 53 7.87 20.59 -26.38
C THR A 53 8.49 21.17 -25.12
N LYS A 54 9.41 20.42 -24.50
CA LYS A 54 10.07 20.83 -23.26
C LYS A 54 11.55 20.53 -23.34
N SER A 55 12.33 21.55 -22.97
CA SER A 55 13.77 21.44 -22.80
C SER A 55 14.15 21.73 -21.35
N TYR A 56 15.21 21.08 -20.89
CA TYR A 56 15.80 21.28 -19.57
C TYR A 56 17.31 21.37 -19.75
N GLU A 57 17.93 22.45 -19.24
CA GLU A 57 19.38 22.69 -19.36
C GLU A 57 19.91 22.56 -20.80
N GLY A 58 19.18 23.12 -21.78
CA GLY A 58 19.55 23.07 -23.20
C GLY A 58 19.29 21.73 -23.90
N ARG A 59 18.90 20.67 -23.17
CA ARG A 59 18.51 19.39 -23.74
C ARG A 59 17.00 19.32 -23.95
N THR A 60 16.56 19.06 -25.17
CA THR A 60 15.15 18.76 -25.47
C THR A 60 14.80 17.38 -24.90
N LEU A 61 13.85 17.34 -23.95
CA LEU A 61 13.35 16.11 -23.34
C LEU A 61 12.10 15.59 -24.06
N PHE A 62 11.21 16.50 -24.43
CA PHE A 62 9.97 16.21 -25.14
C PHE A 62 9.86 17.10 -26.35
N LYS A 63 9.35 16.56 -27.47
CA LYS A 63 9.09 17.32 -28.69
C LYS A 63 7.77 16.86 -29.30
N ASN A 64 6.85 17.79 -29.52
CA ASN A 64 5.53 17.58 -30.12
C ASN A 64 4.77 16.41 -29.49
N VAL A 65 4.78 16.32 -28.16
CA VAL A 65 4.09 15.25 -27.44
C VAL A 65 2.60 15.56 -27.38
N ASN A 66 1.80 14.57 -27.78
CA ASN A 66 0.35 14.64 -27.86
C ASN A 66 -0.26 13.41 -27.17
N PHE A 67 -1.05 13.60 -26.11
CA PHE A 67 -1.79 12.51 -25.46
C PHE A 67 -3.00 13.00 -24.68
N THR A 68 -3.95 12.11 -24.42
CA THR A 68 -5.15 12.38 -23.61
C THR A 68 -5.28 11.32 -22.53
N VAL A 69 -5.67 11.73 -21.34
CA VAL A 69 -5.98 10.87 -20.20
C VAL A 69 -7.46 10.99 -19.89
N MET A 70 -8.12 9.84 -19.83
CA MET A 70 -9.54 9.74 -19.48
C MET A 70 -9.69 9.44 -18.00
N HIS A 71 -10.84 9.80 -17.44
CA HIS A 71 -11.12 9.51 -16.03
C HIS A 71 -11.21 7.99 -15.79
N GLY A 72 -10.54 7.52 -14.74
CA GLY A 72 -10.49 6.10 -14.36
C GLY A 72 -9.35 5.31 -15.02
N GLU A 73 -8.61 5.90 -15.96
CA GLU A 73 -7.45 5.26 -16.55
C GLU A 73 -6.28 5.18 -15.56
N LYS A 74 -5.60 4.04 -15.57
CA LYS A 74 -4.35 3.83 -14.83
C LYS A 74 -3.20 3.99 -15.80
N ILE A 75 -2.40 5.04 -15.62
CA ILE A 75 -1.25 5.34 -16.46
C ILE A 75 0.03 5.15 -15.67
N ALA A 76 0.98 4.42 -16.25
CA ALA A 76 2.33 4.28 -15.72
C ALA A 76 3.29 5.13 -16.56
N ILE A 77 4.05 6.00 -15.89
CA ILE A 77 5.13 6.76 -16.52
C ILE A 77 6.44 6.00 -16.29
N THR A 78 6.99 5.41 -17.36
CA THR A 78 8.19 4.57 -17.30
C THR A 78 9.32 5.16 -18.15
N GLY A 79 10.55 4.71 -17.92
CA GLY A 79 11.72 5.10 -18.69
C GLY A 79 13.00 5.20 -17.84
N PRO A 80 14.18 5.27 -18.47
CA PRO A 80 15.46 5.36 -17.78
C PRO A 80 15.60 6.60 -16.88
N ASN A 81 16.60 6.62 -16.01
CA ASN A 81 16.94 7.83 -15.23
C ASN A 81 17.29 8.98 -16.17
N GLY A 82 16.78 10.18 -15.87
CA GLY A 82 16.97 11.35 -16.72
C GLY A 82 16.09 11.41 -17.98
N SER A 83 15.13 10.50 -18.17
CA SER A 83 14.19 10.54 -19.31
C SER A 83 13.11 11.63 -19.21
N GLY A 84 13.13 12.46 -18.16
CA GLY A 84 12.17 13.55 -17.98
C GLY A 84 10.88 13.19 -17.24
N LYS A 85 10.76 12.02 -16.59
CA LYS A 85 9.52 11.60 -15.88
C LYS A 85 9.03 12.61 -14.84
N THR A 86 9.92 13.09 -13.97
CA THR A 86 9.59 14.16 -13.00
C THR A 86 9.26 15.47 -13.71
N THR A 87 9.93 15.75 -14.84
CA THR A 87 9.65 16.92 -15.68
C THR A 87 8.31 16.83 -16.40
N LEU A 88 7.80 15.62 -16.67
CA LEU A 88 6.47 15.39 -17.24
C LEU A 88 5.35 15.63 -16.22
N LEU A 89 5.65 15.38 -14.93
CA LEU A 89 4.70 15.50 -13.82
C LEU A 89 4.68 16.88 -13.15
N LYS A 90 5.62 17.77 -13.47
CA LYS A 90 5.77 19.11 -12.90
C LYS A 90 5.27 20.16 -13.89
#